data_AF-A0A2N9AYX9-F1
#
_entry.id   AF-A0A2N9AYX9-F1
#
_cell.length_a   1.000
_cell.length_b   1.000
_cell.length_c   1.000
_cell.angle_alpha   90.00
_cell.angle_beta   90.00
_cell.angle_gamma   90.00
#
_symmetry.space_group_name_H-M   'P 1'
#
loop_
_entity.id
_entity.type
_entity.pdbx_description
1 polymer ?
#
loop_
_entity_poly.entity_id
_entity_poly.type
_entity_poly.pdbx_seq_one_letter_code
_entity_poly.pdbx_strand_id
1 'polypeptide(L)'
;MPHIAMVQAEGTALQIAARELEAALDASRALRGVLGRYVQSLIVQVGQSVYANADYNVEARLARWILMTDDRLSQDELPMTHEFMAMMLGVRRPGVTSATHILEGAGMIKAKRGRIIVLDREKLKELAGDTYGPAEAEYERLLAEA
;
A
#
# COMPACT_ATOMS: atom_id res chain seq x y z
N MET A 1 12.71 -6.40 -8.49
CA MET A 1 13.80 -7.00 -7.70
C MET A 1 13.24 -7.30 -6.31
N PRO A 2 13.19 -8.56 -5.84
CA PRO A 2 12.74 -8.84 -4.48
C PRO A 2 13.77 -8.28 -3.49
N HIS A 3 13.29 -7.72 -2.37
CA HIS A 3 14.08 -7.20 -1.23
C HIS A 3 14.73 -5.80 -1.34
N ILE A 4 14.31 -4.95 -2.28
CA ILE A 4 14.68 -3.53 -2.25
C ILE A 4 13.61 -2.75 -1.48
N ALA A 5 14.02 -1.95 -0.51
CA ALA A 5 13.19 -0.93 0.12
C ALA A 5 13.46 0.42 -0.54
N MET A 6 12.41 1.19 -0.82
CA MET A 6 12.51 2.52 -1.39
C MET A 6 11.60 3.47 -0.63
N VAL A 7 12.13 4.65 -0.29
CA VAL A 7 11.37 5.74 0.31
C VAL A 7 10.59 6.45 -0.80
N GLN A 8 9.27 6.46 -0.69
CA GLN A 8 8.36 6.99 -1.73
C GLN A 8 7.86 8.41 -1.40
N ALA A 9 7.79 8.74 -0.13
CA ALA A 9 7.42 10.05 0.38
C ALA A 9 8.46 10.51 1.41
N GLU A 10 8.55 11.82 1.63
CA GLU A 10 9.42 12.39 2.64
C GLU A 10 9.07 11.83 4.03
N GLY A 11 10.09 11.44 4.79
CA GLY A 11 9.91 10.88 6.13
C GLY A 11 11.23 10.48 6.79
N THR A 12 11.13 9.97 8.01
CA THR A 12 12.28 9.48 8.78
C THR A 12 12.31 7.96 8.75
N ALA A 13 13.46 7.40 8.37
CA ALA A 13 13.74 5.98 8.50
C ALA A 13 14.64 5.73 9.71
N LEU A 14 14.27 4.76 10.56
CA LEU A 14 15.11 4.28 11.64
C LEU A 14 15.76 2.96 11.23
N GLN A 15 17.02 2.78 11.61
CA GLN A 15 17.78 1.57 11.33
C GLN A 15 18.33 0.98 12.62
N ILE A 16 18.28 -0.36 12.70
CA ILE A 16 18.89 -1.15 13.76
C ILE A 16 19.66 -2.32 13.11
N ALA A 17 20.76 -2.76 13.72
CA ALA A 17 21.46 -3.95 13.24
C ALA A 17 20.60 -5.20 13.51
N ALA A 18 20.57 -6.15 12.57
CA ALA A 18 19.75 -7.37 12.70
C ALA A 18 20.02 -8.12 14.01
N ARG A 19 21.31 -8.26 14.39
CA ARG A 19 21.73 -8.88 15.65
C ARG A 19 21.21 -8.17 16.91
N GLU A 20 21.05 -6.84 16.85
CA GLU A 20 20.56 -6.04 17.98
C GLU A 20 19.06 -6.17 18.11
N LEU A 21 18.35 -6.22 16.97
CA LEU A 21 16.92 -6.53 16.94
C LEU A 21 16.66 -7.94 17.47
N GLU A 22 17.44 -8.94 17.06
CA GLU A 22 17.35 -10.32 17.56
C GLU A 22 17.51 -10.37 19.08
N ALA A 23 18.56 -9.74 19.62
CA ALA A 23 18.79 -9.67 21.07
C ALA A 23 17.63 -8.96 21.80
N ALA A 24 17.06 -7.89 21.24
CA ALA A 24 15.91 -7.20 21.82
C ALA A 24 14.64 -8.08 21.81
N LEU A 25 14.43 -8.88 20.75
CA LEU A 25 13.33 -9.82 20.63
C LEU A 25 13.46 -11.01 21.59
N ASP A 26 14.69 -11.44 21.91
CA ASP A 26 14.97 -12.44 22.95
C ASP A 26 14.73 -11.89 24.35
N ALA A 27 15.08 -10.62 24.59
CA ALA A 27 14.92 -9.98 25.89
C ALA A 27 13.47 -9.56 26.20
N SER A 28 12.62 -9.35 25.18
CA SER A 28 11.26 -8.82 25.37
C SER A 28 10.20 -9.64 24.63
N ARG A 29 9.40 -10.40 25.40
CA ARG A 29 8.24 -11.13 24.87
C ARG A 29 7.18 -10.20 24.27
N ALA A 30 7.01 -9.00 24.83
CA ALA A 30 6.08 -8.00 24.32
C ALA A 30 6.52 -7.53 22.92
N LEU A 31 7.79 -7.16 22.74
CA LEU A 31 8.34 -6.76 21.45
C LEU A 31 8.22 -7.87 20.41
N ARG A 32 8.54 -9.11 20.80
CA ARG A 32 8.36 -10.29 19.94
C ARG A 32 6.90 -10.48 19.53
N GLY A 33 5.97 -10.27 20.45
CA GLY A 33 4.53 -10.32 20.17
C GLY A 33 4.10 -9.29 19.13
N VAL A 34 4.51 -8.02 19.29
CA VAL A 34 4.21 -6.93 18.33
C VAL A 34 4.78 -7.26 16.95
N LEU A 35 6.05 -7.65 16.87
CA LEU A 35 6.68 -7.97 15.58
C LEU A 35 6.03 -9.19 14.91
N GLY A 36 5.66 -10.21 15.69
CA GLY A 36 4.93 -11.37 15.18
C GLY A 36 3.57 -11.01 14.60
N ARG A 37 2.81 -10.14 15.28
CA ARG A 37 1.54 -9.60 14.77
C ARG A 37 1.74 -8.76 13.51
N TYR A 38 2.80 -7.96 13.44
CA TYR A 38 3.15 -7.23 12.22
C TYR A 38 3.46 -8.17 11.05
N VAL A 39 4.24 -9.24 11.28
CA VAL A 39 4.52 -10.26 10.25
C VAL A 39 3.23 -10.93 9.76
N GLN A 40 2.30 -11.26 10.66
CA GLN A 40 0.99 -11.80 10.29
C GLN A 40 0.22 -10.83 9.41
N SER A 41 0.13 -9.55 9.80
CA SER A 41 -0.52 -8.52 9.00
C SER A 41 0.11 -8.37 7.61
N LEU A 42 1.45 -8.42 7.53
CA LEU A 42 2.17 -8.36 6.26
C LEU A 42 1.83 -9.55 5.35
N ILE A 43 1.74 -10.77 5.89
CA ILE A 43 1.34 -11.96 5.12
C ILE A 43 -0.07 -11.80 4.55
N VAL A 44 -1.01 -11.29 5.35
CA VAL A 44 -2.39 -11.03 4.91
C VAL A 44 -2.42 -9.98 3.80
N GLN A 45 -1.66 -8.89 3.96
CA GLN A 45 -1.55 -7.85 2.93
C GLN A 45 -0.96 -8.39 1.62
N VAL A 46 0.06 -9.24 1.69
CA VAL A 46 0.64 -9.91 0.51
C VAL A 46 -0.39 -10.84 -0.14
N GLY A 47 -1.11 -11.64 0.64
CA GLY A 47 -2.17 -12.52 0.14
C GLY A 47 -3.27 -11.75 -0.60
N GLN A 48 -3.75 -10.64 -0.03
CA GLN A 48 -4.74 -9.77 -0.67
C GLN A 48 -4.21 -9.11 -1.96
N SER A 49 -2.92 -8.79 -2.00
CA SER A 49 -2.30 -8.22 -3.20
C SER A 49 -2.18 -9.27 -4.32
N VAL A 50 -1.91 -10.54 -3.98
CA VAL A 50 -1.93 -11.66 -4.93
C VAL A 50 -3.35 -11.89 -5.45
N TYR A 51 -4.34 -11.93 -4.55
CA TYR A 51 -5.76 -12.07 -4.90
C TYR A 51 -6.22 -10.97 -5.87
N ALA A 52 -5.94 -9.70 -5.55
CA ALA A 52 -6.26 -8.58 -6.42
C ALA A 52 -5.57 -8.68 -7.79
N ASN A 53 -4.33 -9.17 -7.84
CA ASN A 53 -3.60 -9.34 -9.10
C ASN A 53 -4.16 -10.47 -9.98
N ALA A 54 -4.82 -11.46 -9.40
CA ALA A 54 -5.40 -12.59 -10.12
C ALA A 54 -6.79 -12.27 -10.68
N ASP A 55 -7.63 -11.60 -9.88
CA ASP A 55 -9.07 -11.53 -10.14
C ASP A 55 -9.56 -10.14 -10.56
N TYR A 56 -8.73 -9.10 -10.43
CA TYR A 56 -9.11 -7.71 -10.70
C TYR A 56 -8.32 -7.07 -11.84
N ASN A 57 -8.97 -6.12 -12.52
CA ASN A 57 -8.35 -5.33 -13.58
C ASN A 57 -7.37 -4.27 -13.04
N VAL A 58 -6.64 -3.60 -13.93
CA VAL A 58 -5.60 -2.64 -13.54
C VAL A 58 -6.19 -1.43 -12.82
N GLU A 59 -7.40 -1.02 -13.18
CA GLU A 59 -8.14 0.09 -12.60
C GLU A 59 -8.45 -0.17 -11.12
N ALA A 60 -9.01 -1.34 -10.80
CA ALA A 60 -9.31 -1.75 -9.42
C ALA A 60 -8.04 -1.91 -8.59
N ARG A 61 -7.00 -2.51 -9.16
CA ARG A 61 -5.70 -2.67 -8.50
C ARG A 61 -5.02 -1.33 -8.23
N LEU A 62 -5.14 -0.37 -9.16
CA LEU A 62 -4.68 1.00 -8.99
C LEU A 62 -5.48 1.73 -7.90
N ALA A 63 -6.80 1.59 -7.89
CA ALA A 63 -7.66 2.19 -6.86
C ALA A 63 -7.29 1.69 -5.47
N ARG A 64 -7.12 0.36 -5.31
CA ARG A 64 -6.62 -0.26 -4.07
C ARG A 64 -5.27 0.32 -3.65
N TRP A 65 -4.31 0.42 -4.57
CA TRP A 65 -2.97 0.93 -4.27
C TRP A 65 -2.99 2.41 -3.82
N ILE A 66 -3.83 3.23 -4.46
CA ILE A 66 -4.03 4.63 -4.09
C ILE A 66 -4.59 4.71 -2.67
N LEU A 67 -5.65 3.95 -2.35
CA LEU A 67 -6.24 3.93 -1.01
C LEU A 67 -5.21 3.52 0.06
N MET A 68 -4.45 2.46 -0.19
CA MET A 68 -3.39 2.01 0.73
C MET A 68 -2.30 3.07 0.93
N THR A 69 -1.95 3.83 -0.12
CA THR A 69 -0.94 4.89 -0.04
C THR A 69 -1.50 6.09 0.73
N ASP A 70 -2.75 6.46 0.46
CA ASP A 70 -3.49 7.53 1.15
C ASP A 70 -3.64 7.24 2.65
N ASP A 71 -3.89 5.99 3.05
CA ASP A 71 -3.95 5.59 4.47
C ASP A 71 -2.62 5.82 5.22
N ARG A 72 -1.50 5.72 4.50
CA ARG A 72 -0.16 5.75 5.07
C ARG A 72 0.48 7.13 4.99
N LEU A 73 -0.08 8.03 4.20
CA LEU A 73 0.44 9.39 4.01
C LEU A 73 -0.57 10.39 4.56
N SER A 74 -0.15 11.20 5.53
CA SER A 74 -0.94 12.35 6.00
C SER A 74 -0.77 13.57 5.08
N GLN A 75 -0.89 13.38 3.76
CA GLN A 75 -0.66 14.42 2.74
C GLN A 75 -1.78 14.44 1.70
N ASP A 76 -2.21 15.63 1.28
CA ASP A 76 -3.28 15.80 0.27
C ASP A 76 -2.86 15.38 -1.15
N GLU A 77 -1.56 15.30 -1.43
CA GLU A 77 -1.03 14.88 -2.72
C GLU A 77 -0.08 13.69 -2.56
N LEU A 78 -0.40 12.57 -3.19
CA LEU A 78 0.41 11.37 -3.17
C LEU A 78 1.57 11.50 -4.17
N PRO A 79 2.85 11.47 -3.74
CA PRO A 79 4.01 11.58 -4.63
C PRO A 79 4.20 10.28 -5.41
N MET A 80 3.57 10.20 -6.59
CA MET A 80 3.48 8.95 -7.34
C MET A 80 3.64 9.16 -8.84
N THR A 81 4.67 8.53 -9.42
CA THR A 81 4.88 8.55 -10.88
C THR A 81 4.21 7.34 -11.54
N HIS A 82 3.89 7.45 -12.84
CA HIS A 82 3.34 6.33 -13.60
C HIS A 82 4.31 5.15 -13.71
N GLU A 83 5.61 5.42 -13.75
CA GLU A 83 6.63 4.38 -13.76
C GLU A 83 6.66 3.63 -12.43
N PHE A 84 6.55 4.36 -11.33
CA PHE A 84 6.49 3.76 -10.00
C PHE A 84 5.22 2.91 -9.82
N MET A 85 4.05 3.43 -10.21
CA MET A 85 2.81 2.65 -10.24
C MET A 85 2.93 1.39 -11.10
N ALA A 86 3.57 1.49 -12.27
CA ALA A 86 3.73 0.35 -13.18
C ALA A 86 4.58 -0.75 -12.53
N MET A 87 5.63 -0.37 -11.81
CA MET A 87 6.44 -1.28 -11.01
C MET A 87 5.63 -1.95 -9.91
N MET A 88 4.88 -1.17 -9.12
CA MET A 88 4.10 -1.70 -7.98
C MET A 88 2.95 -2.60 -8.42
N LEU A 89 2.30 -2.26 -9.53
CA LEU A 89 1.20 -3.03 -10.11
C LEU A 89 1.70 -4.13 -11.05
N GLY A 90 3.01 -4.29 -11.29
CA GLY A 90 3.53 -5.32 -12.20
C GLY A 90 2.96 -5.24 -13.63
N VAL A 91 2.66 -4.04 -14.11
CA VAL A 91 2.11 -3.78 -15.45
C VAL A 91 3.03 -2.87 -16.24
N ARG A 92 2.76 -2.70 -17.54
CA ARG A 92 3.47 -1.72 -18.37
C ARG A 92 2.92 -0.31 -18.12
N ARG A 93 3.78 0.70 -18.24
CA ARG A 93 3.42 2.12 -18.08
C ARG A 93 2.17 2.55 -18.89
N PRO A 94 1.93 2.10 -20.14
CA PRO A 94 0.69 2.45 -20.85
C PRO A 94 -0.59 1.94 -20.18
N GLY A 95 -0.53 0.79 -19.49
CA GLY A 95 -1.64 0.26 -18.71
C GLY A 95 -1.97 1.17 -17.53
N VAL A 96 -0.95 1.66 -16.82
CA VAL A 96 -1.12 2.67 -15.77
C VAL A 96 -1.70 3.95 -16.33
N THR A 97 -1.16 4.48 -17.43
CA THR A 97 -1.69 5.73 -18.02
C THR A 97 -3.17 5.60 -18.37
N SER A 98 -3.57 4.46 -18.94
CA SER A 98 -4.97 4.20 -19.30
C SER A 98 -5.86 4.13 -18.06
N ALA A 99 -5.44 3.36 -17.03
CA ALA A 99 -6.16 3.27 -15.77
C ALA A 99 -6.27 4.63 -15.06
N THR A 100 -5.18 5.42 -15.01
CA THR A 100 -5.19 6.77 -14.44
C THR A 100 -6.21 7.67 -15.17
N HIS A 101 -6.26 7.65 -16.50
CA HIS A 101 -7.25 8.43 -17.25
C HIS A 101 -8.68 7.97 -16.98
N ILE A 102 -8.92 6.66 -16.79
CA ILE A 102 -10.25 6.14 -16.44
C ILE A 102 -10.68 6.64 -15.05
N LEU A 103 -9.81 6.51 -14.05
CA LEU A 103 -10.08 7.00 -12.69
C LEU A 103 -10.29 8.52 -12.66
N GLU A 104 -9.47 9.28 -13.41
CA GLU A 104 -9.60 10.74 -13.52
C GLU A 104 -10.88 11.15 -14.24
N GLY A 105 -11.22 10.48 -15.36
CA GLY A 105 -12.47 10.71 -16.09
C GLY A 105 -13.73 10.38 -15.29
N ALA A 106 -13.65 9.43 -14.36
CA ALA A 106 -14.73 9.10 -13.41
C ALA A 106 -14.78 10.05 -12.19
N GLY A 107 -13.86 11.01 -12.10
CA GLY A 107 -13.77 11.97 -10.99
C GLY A 107 -13.30 11.35 -9.67
N MET A 108 -12.64 10.18 -9.70
CA MET A 108 -12.12 9.52 -8.50
C MET A 108 -10.82 10.17 -8.02
N ILE A 109 -10.00 10.62 -8.98
CA ILE A 109 -8.70 11.25 -8.74
C ILE A 109 -8.47 12.43 -9.66
N LYS A 110 -7.46 13.24 -9.33
CA LYS A 110 -6.83 14.18 -10.27
C LYS A 110 -5.36 13.81 -10.44
N ALA A 111 -4.93 13.64 -11.68
CA ALA A 111 -3.55 13.34 -11.99
C ALA A 111 -2.79 14.63 -12.32
N LYS A 112 -1.64 14.82 -11.65
CA LYS A 112 -0.65 15.84 -11.98
C LYS A 112 0.67 15.14 -12.32
N ARG A 113 1.63 15.89 -12.87
CA ARG A 113 2.96 15.33 -13.14
C ARG A 113 3.60 14.82 -11.85
N GLY A 114 3.71 13.49 -11.72
CA GLY A 114 4.32 12.81 -10.59
C GLY A 114 3.52 12.87 -9.29
N ARG A 115 2.23 13.25 -9.35
CA ARG A 115 1.36 13.35 -8.16
C ARG A 115 -0.06 12.91 -8.48
N ILE A 116 -0.73 12.29 -7.51
CA ILE A 116 -2.16 11.96 -7.56
C ILE A 116 -2.85 12.64 -6.38
N ILE A 117 -4.04 13.18 -6.63
CA ILE A 117 -4.93 13.73 -5.59
C ILE A 117 -6.19 12.87 -5.58
N VAL A 118 -6.59 12.39 -4.41
CA VAL A 118 -7.85 11.68 -4.22
C VAL A 118 -8.99 12.71 -4.20
N LEU A 119 -9.96 12.55 -5.10
CA LEU A 119 -11.14 13.42 -5.16
C LEU A 119 -12.37 12.75 -4.55
N ASP A 120 -12.52 11.45 -4.77
CA ASP A 120 -13.65 10.66 -4.28
C ASP A 120 -13.16 9.30 -3.80
N ARG A 121 -12.94 9.24 -2.48
CA ARG A 121 -12.39 8.05 -1.81
C ARG A 121 -13.39 6.90 -1.78
N GLU A 122 -14.68 7.17 -1.69
CA GLU A 122 -15.71 6.12 -1.66
C GLU A 122 -15.82 5.43 -3.02
N LYS A 123 -15.79 6.18 -4.14
CA LYS A 123 -15.72 5.57 -5.47
C LYS A 123 -14.47 4.72 -5.69
N LEU A 124 -13.33 5.11 -5.12
CA LEU A 124 -12.12 4.28 -5.16
C LEU A 124 -12.32 2.97 -4.39
N LYS A 125 -12.98 3.01 -3.23
CA LYS A 125 -13.30 1.80 -2.46
C LYS A 125 -14.25 0.88 -3.22
N GLU A 126 -15.30 1.45 -3.82
CA GLU A 126 -16.23 0.70 -4.67
C GLU A 126 -15.51 0.02 -5.84
N LEU A 127 -14.59 0.72 -6.50
CA LEU A 127 -13.81 0.18 -7.61
C LEU A 127 -12.79 -0.87 -7.15
N ALA A 128 -12.17 -0.70 -5.99
CA ALA A 128 -11.27 -1.69 -5.40
C ALA A 128 -12.00 -2.97 -4.93
N GLY A 129 -13.29 -2.86 -4.64
CA GLY A 129 -14.12 -3.99 -4.23
C GLY A 129 -13.64 -4.61 -2.91
N ASP A 130 -13.77 -5.93 -2.80
CA ASP A 130 -13.41 -6.69 -1.59
C ASP A 130 -11.89 -6.85 -1.38
N THR A 131 -11.07 -6.39 -2.34
CA THR A 131 -9.60 -6.43 -2.21
C THR A 131 -9.06 -5.36 -1.27
N TYR A 132 -9.85 -4.33 -0.97
CA TYR A 132 -9.51 -3.27 -0.04
C TYR A 132 -10.44 -3.33 1.19
N GLY A 133 -9.86 -3.27 2.39
CA GLY A 133 -10.59 -3.37 3.65
C GLY A 133 -10.15 -4.55 4.50
N PRO A 134 -10.15 -5.81 4.01
CA PRO A 134 -9.80 -6.96 4.85
C PRO A 134 -8.36 -6.91 5.41
N ALA A 135 -7.38 -6.52 4.59
CA ALA A 135 -5.99 -6.40 5.04
C ALA A 135 -5.82 -5.25 6.04
N GLU A 136 -6.48 -4.13 5.78
CA GLU A 136 -6.47 -2.94 6.63
C GLU A 136 -7.12 -3.22 7.99
N ALA A 137 -8.28 -3.89 8.00
CA ALA A 137 -8.96 -4.30 9.22
C ALA A 137 -8.12 -5.28 10.05
N GLU A 138 -7.41 -6.20 9.41
CA GLU A 138 -6.53 -7.14 10.10
C GLU A 138 -5.27 -6.44 10.65
N TYR A 139 -4.72 -5.46 9.95
CA TYR A 139 -3.65 -4.59 10.46
C TYR A 139 -4.10 -3.86 11.73
N GLU A 140 -5.26 -3.19 11.68
CA GLU A 140 -5.83 -2.47 12.83
C GLU A 140 -6.10 -3.42 13.99
N ARG A 141 -6.74 -4.56 13.75
CA ARG A 141 -7.01 -5.56 14.79
C ARG A 141 -5.74 -6.05 15.48
N LEU A 142 -4.70 -6.35 14.70
CA LEU A 142 -3.46 -6.92 15.22
C LEU A 142 -2.56 -5.88 15.92
N LEU A 143 -2.61 -4.62 15.54
CA LEU A 143 -1.71 -3.59 16.07
C LEU A 143 -2.38 -2.58 17.00
N ALA A 144 -3.70 -2.45 17.01
CA ALA A 144 -4.41 -1.73 18.07
C ALA A 144 -4.31 -2.46 19.43
N GLU A 145 -4.01 -3.76 19.43
CA GLU A 145 -3.73 -4.57 20.61
C GLU A 145 -2.27 -4.45 21.12
N ALA A 146 -1.43 -3.58 20.51
CA ALA A 146 0.00 -3.44 20.78
C ALA A 146 0.36 -2.35 21.80
#